data_AF-A0AA42P041-F1
#
_entry.id   AF-A0AA42P041-F1
#
_cell.length_a   1.000
_cell.length_b   1.000
_cell.length_c   1.000
_cell.angle_alpha   90.00
_cell.angle_beta   90.00
_cell.angle_gamma   90.00
#
_symmetry.space_group_name_H-M   'P 1'
#
loop_
_entity.id
_entity.type
_entity.pdbx_description
1 polymer ?
#
loop_
_entity_poly.entity_id
_entity_poly.type
_entity_poly.pdbx_seq_one_letter_code
_entity_poly.pdbx_strand_id
1 'polypeptide(L)'
;MASILTPQLAPALLVLLLAATGSTHAAGAGSFYEALQRYQDDDAKGCADALGAMYHNGERFPDGGELLLVECTAATGDHAAAMAYVIALLGQDRLPLEDLLHKDRPGLNALRAGPEWPRMLARAEAMQKQRAGLMDELLRRELLDREARDQAAQHAAIADGGGEAFKGTAPVAKANAEWLKTVIAEKGWPTRSRVGRDGAKAAWLLVQHADQDPDFQAQVLPLIEHAAQAGEADRADVALLTDRVLVAQGKPQRYGSQFVQGDDGAMQLRPTEDMPGLDARRSAMGLPSLAEYKAILAESYGKPVN
;
A
#
# COMPACT_ATOMS: atom_id res chain seq x y z
N MET A 1 40.99 -5.26 3.11
CA MET A 1 40.25 -4.35 4.01
C MET A 1 39.91 -3.11 3.22
N ALA A 2 38.72 -3.07 2.63
CA ALA A 2 38.16 -1.88 2.00
C ALA A 2 36.65 -1.98 2.19
N SER A 3 36.15 -1.04 2.99
CA SER A 3 34.76 -0.92 3.41
C SER A 3 33.92 -0.47 2.21
N ILE A 4 32.95 -1.28 1.80
CA ILE A 4 31.96 -0.88 0.80
C ILE A 4 30.77 -0.33 1.59
N LEU A 5 30.67 1.00 1.66
CA LEU A 5 29.45 1.69 2.06
C LEU A 5 28.43 1.51 0.94
N THR A 6 27.42 0.68 1.17
CA THR A 6 26.17 0.66 0.41
C THR A 6 25.28 1.81 0.89
N PRO A 7 24.83 2.74 0.02
CA PRO A 7 23.77 3.67 0.41
C PRO A 7 22.45 2.91 0.47
N GLN A 8 21.85 2.84 1.66
CA GLN A 8 20.46 2.44 1.85
C GLN A 8 19.56 3.55 1.28
N LEU A 9 19.04 3.35 0.07
CA LEU A 9 17.91 4.12 -0.45
C LEU A 9 16.64 3.36 -0.04
N ALA A 10 15.89 3.97 0.88
CA ALA A 10 14.62 3.44 1.38
C ALA A 10 13.57 3.35 0.26
N PRO A 11 12.67 2.36 0.28
CA PRO A 11 11.59 2.25 -0.69
C PRO A 11 10.49 3.26 -0.31
N ALA A 12 10.50 4.43 -0.95
CA ALA A 12 9.47 5.44 -0.77
C ALA A 12 8.47 5.41 -1.94
N LEU A 13 7.73 4.30 -2.05
CA LEU A 13 6.36 4.35 -2.59
C LEU A 13 5.30 4.09 -1.49
N LEU A 14 5.73 4.10 -0.22
CA LEU A 14 4.84 4.13 0.95
C LEU A 14 5.44 4.93 2.12
N VAL A 15 6.14 6.03 1.82
CA VAL A 15 6.57 7.03 2.80
C VAL A 15 6.46 8.39 2.12
N LEU A 16 5.35 9.09 2.32
CA LEU A 16 5.22 10.56 2.32
C LEU A 16 3.79 10.90 2.78
N LEU A 17 3.63 10.85 4.09
CA LEU A 17 2.69 11.70 4.83
C LEU A 17 3.58 12.63 5.65
N LEU A 18 4.22 13.58 4.95
CA LEU A 18 5.05 14.60 5.55
C LEU A 18 4.44 15.96 5.17
N ALA A 19 4.12 16.73 6.21
CA ALA A 19 3.96 18.18 6.18
C ALA A 19 3.05 18.78 5.07
N ALA A 20 1.75 18.49 5.11
CA ALA A 20 0.75 19.40 4.59
C ALA A 20 0.07 20.11 5.76
N THR A 21 0.51 21.33 6.07
CA THR A 21 -0.20 22.20 7.01
C THR A 21 -1.58 22.56 6.46
N GLY A 22 -2.62 22.15 7.19
CA GLY A 22 -3.93 22.80 7.22
C GLY A 22 -4.68 22.83 5.90
N SER A 23 -5.51 21.82 5.67
CA SER A 23 -6.72 21.96 4.85
C SER A 23 -7.80 21.07 5.43
N THR A 24 -8.65 21.66 6.27
CA THR A 24 -9.88 21.03 6.74
C THR A 24 -10.83 20.88 5.56
N HIS A 25 -10.96 19.68 5.01
CA HIS A 25 -12.06 19.30 4.13
C HIS A 25 -12.72 18.03 4.67
N ALA A 26 -14.05 18.04 4.62
CA ALA A 26 -14.91 17.09 5.29
C ALA A 26 -14.75 15.66 4.74
N ALA A 27 -13.80 14.90 5.31
CA ALA A 27 -13.88 13.46 5.34
C ALA A 27 -15.05 13.06 6.25
N GLY A 28 -15.82 12.04 5.88
CA GLY A 28 -16.87 11.52 6.75
C GLY A 28 -16.31 11.18 8.13
N ALA A 29 -16.99 11.63 9.19
CA ALA A 29 -16.59 11.37 10.57
C ALA A 29 -16.34 9.87 10.78
N GLY A 30 -15.17 9.51 11.32
CA GLY A 30 -14.76 8.13 11.62
C GLY A 30 -13.98 7.41 10.51
N SER A 31 -13.38 8.12 9.56
CA SER A 31 -12.54 7.49 8.52
C SER A 31 -11.11 7.19 9.01
N PHE A 32 -10.43 6.26 8.33
CA PHE A 32 -8.99 5.98 8.57
C PHE A 32 -8.13 7.26 8.49
N TYR A 33 -8.41 8.13 7.53
CA TYR A 33 -7.64 9.35 7.31
C TYR A 33 -7.86 10.40 8.41
N GLU A 34 -9.04 10.45 9.01
CA GLU A 34 -9.26 11.26 10.21
C GLU A 34 -8.40 10.75 11.38
N ALA A 35 -8.32 9.44 11.57
CA ALA A 35 -7.49 8.87 12.62
C ALA A 35 -5.99 9.14 12.39
N LEU A 36 -5.55 9.08 11.13
CA LEU A 36 -4.21 9.46 10.73
C LEU A 36 -3.93 10.94 10.99
N GLN A 37 -4.87 11.84 10.67
CA GLN A 37 -4.74 13.27 10.99
C GLN A 37 -4.62 13.50 12.49
N ARG A 38 -5.42 12.81 13.31
CA ARG A 38 -5.29 12.87 14.78
C ARG A 38 -3.91 12.46 15.25
N TYR A 39 -3.33 11.40 14.68
CA TYR A 39 -1.95 11.01 14.98
C TYR A 39 -0.94 12.12 14.64
N GLN A 40 -1.12 12.80 13.51
CA GLN A 40 -0.25 13.92 13.09
C GLN A 40 -0.42 15.16 13.97
N ASP A 41 -1.58 15.35 14.56
CA ASP A 41 -1.90 16.44 15.49
C ASP A 41 -1.50 16.10 16.95
N ASP A 42 -0.67 15.07 17.15
CA ASP A 42 -0.26 14.52 18.46
C ASP A 42 -1.42 14.01 19.34
N ASP A 43 -2.61 13.77 18.77
CA ASP A 43 -3.78 13.16 19.41
C ASP A 43 -3.71 11.62 19.31
N ALA A 44 -2.73 11.03 19.99
CA ALA A 44 -2.55 9.57 20.02
C ALA A 44 -3.80 8.85 20.56
N LYS A 45 -4.50 9.45 21.52
CA LYS A 45 -5.72 8.87 22.09
C LYS A 45 -6.85 8.85 21.07
N GLY A 46 -7.15 9.96 20.41
CA GLY A 46 -8.18 10.01 19.38
C GLY A 46 -7.85 9.11 18.20
N CYS A 47 -6.58 9.02 17.79
CA CYS A 47 -6.15 8.04 16.79
C CYS A 47 -6.45 6.60 17.23
N ALA A 48 -6.05 6.22 18.46
CA ALA A 48 -6.25 4.87 18.98
C ALA A 48 -7.73 4.52 19.11
N ASP A 49 -8.56 5.45 19.62
CA ASP A 49 -10.00 5.25 19.77
C ASP A 49 -10.68 5.07 18.41
N ALA A 50 -10.34 5.90 17.42
CA ALA A 50 -10.91 5.82 16.07
C ALA A 50 -10.52 4.51 15.36
N LEU A 51 -9.23 4.18 15.30
CA LEU A 51 -8.77 2.95 14.65
C LEU A 51 -9.24 1.69 15.40
N GLY A 52 -9.30 1.73 16.73
CA GLY A 52 -9.81 0.64 17.54
C GLY A 52 -11.27 0.35 17.21
N ALA A 53 -12.12 1.37 17.13
CA ALA A 53 -13.53 1.23 16.75
C ALA A 53 -13.68 0.60 15.35
N MET A 54 -12.93 1.10 14.37
CA MET A 54 -12.91 0.54 13.00
C MET A 54 -12.49 -0.93 12.99
N TYR A 55 -11.41 -1.27 13.71
CA TYR A 55 -10.93 -2.65 13.82
C TYR A 55 -12.00 -3.58 14.42
N HIS A 56 -12.68 -3.14 15.47
CA HIS A 56 -13.75 -3.92 16.11
C HIS A 56 -15.00 -4.06 15.25
N ASN A 57 -15.27 -3.10 14.35
CA ASN A 57 -16.32 -3.18 13.34
C ASN A 57 -15.95 -4.07 12.15
N GLY A 58 -14.75 -4.66 12.15
CA GLY A 58 -14.27 -5.52 11.06
C GLY A 58 -13.80 -4.75 9.82
N GLU A 59 -13.57 -3.45 9.95
CA GLU A 59 -13.07 -2.63 8.86
C GLU A 59 -11.62 -3.01 8.51
N ARG A 60 -11.29 -2.84 7.22
CA ARG A 60 -9.95 -3.06 6.70
C ARG A 60 -9.28 -1.70 6.53
N PHE A 61 -8.01 -1.63 6.93
CA PHE A 61 -7.24 -0.41 6.76
C PHE A 61 -6.50 -0.42 5.41
N PRO A 62 -6.13 0.76 4.91
CA PRO A 62 -5.10 0.87 3.88
C PRO A 62 -3.76 0.30 4.37
N ASP A 63 -2.84 0.04 3.43
CA ASP A 63 -1.52 -0.48 3.72
C ASP A 63 -0.81 0.33 4.83
N GLY A 64 -0.42 -0.36 5.91
CA GLY A 64 0.25 0.23 7.07
C GLY A 64 -0.69 0.75 8.16
N GLY A 65 -2.01 0.74 7.96
CA GLY A 65 -2.97 1.19 8.95
C GLY A 65 -3.07 0.29 10.18
N GLU A 66 -2.88 -1.03 10.02
CA GLU A 66 -2.72 -1.95 11.15
C GLU A 66 -1.55 -1.59 12.06
N LEU A 67 -0.43 -1.17 11.48
CA LEU A 67 0.72 -0.72 12.24
C LEU A 67 0.42 0.62 12.93
N LEU A 68 -0.33 1.51 12.28
CA LEU A 68 -0.76 2.77 12.89
C LEU A 68 -1.68 2.53 14.10
N LEU A 69 -2.58 1.53 14.04
CA LEU A 69 -3.39 1.12 15.18
C LEU A 69 -2.49 0.69 16.36
N VAL A 70 -1.50 -0.17 16.11
CA VAL A 70 -0.55 -0.60 17.15
C VAL A 70 0.24 0.58 17.71
N GLU A 71 0.74 1.45 16.84
CA GLU A 71 1.47 2.67 17.20
C GLU A 71 0.64 3.59 18.10
N CYS A 72 -0.55 4.01 17.66
CA CYS A 72 -1.39 4.92 18.41
C CYS A 72 -1.80 4.32 19.76
N THR A 73 -2.13 3.02 19.78
CA THR A 73 -2.48 2.32 21.03
C THR A 73 -1.30 2.31 22.00
N ALA A 74 -0.10 1.96 21.53
CA ALA A 74 1.09 1.94 22.38
C ALA A 74 1.49 3.35 22.86
N ALA A 75 1.31 4.38 22.02
CA ALA A 75 1.60 5.77 22.37
C ALA A 75 0.71 6.31 23.51
N THR A 76 -0.46 5.72 23.76
CA THR A 76 -1.30 6.04 24.93
C THR A 76 -0.80 5.40 26.23
N GLY A 77 0.18 4.50 26.15
CA GLY A 77 0.68 3.68 27.27
C GLY A 77 -0.07 2.35 27.46
N ASP A 78 -1.11 2.06 26.67
CA ASP A 78 -1.81 0.78 26.70
C ASP A 78 -1.06 -0.30 25.90
N HIS A 79 0.11 -0.69 26.43
CA HIS A 79 0.96 -1.70 25.81
C HIS A 79 0.29 -3.07 25.75
N ALA A 80 -0.61 -3.37 26.69
CA ALA A 80 -1.33 -4.64 26.73
C ALA A 80 -2.29 -4.76 25.53
N ALA A 81 -3.09 -3.73 25.27
CA ALA A 81 -3.96 -3.69 24.09
C ALA A 81 -3.14 -3.69 22.79
N ALA A 82 -2.05 -2.92 22.71
CA ALA A 82 -1.16 -2.91 21.55
C ALA A 82 -0.61 -4.32 21.23
N MET A 83 -0.12 -5.06 22.25
CA MET A 83 0.35 -6.44 22.06
C MET A 83 -0.78 -7.40 21.64
N ALA A 84 -2.01 -7.20 22.14
CA ALA A 84 -3.15 -7.99 21.71
C ALA A 84 -3.46 -7.79 20.22
N TYR A 85 -3.40 -6.55 19.72
CA TYR A 85 -3.50 -6.26 18.29
C TYR A 85 -2.39 -6.92 17.49
N VAL A 86 -1.13 -6.81 17.93
CA VAL A 86 0.01 -7.45 17.25
C VAL A 86 -0.22 -8.95 17.06
N ILE A 87 -0.59 -9.65 18.12
CA ILE A 87 -0.82 -11.10 18.08
C ILE A 87 -1.98 -11.44 17.12
N ALA A 88 -3.09 -10.71 17.20
CA ALA A 88 -4.26 -10.95 16.35
C ALA A 88 -3.97 -10.71 14.88
N LEU A 89 -3.25 -9.62 14.57
CA LEU A 89 -2.96 -9.18 13.20
C LEU A 89 -1.88 -10.04 12.53
N LEU A 90 -0.84 -10.44 13.27
CA LEU A 90 0.17 -11.40 12.78
C LEU A 90 -0.46 -12.76 12.46
N GLY A 91 -1.43 -13.20 13.26
CA GLY A 91 -2.20 -14.42 12.99
C GLY A 91 -2.96 -14.37 11.65
N GLN A 92 -3.24 -13.17 11.14
CA GLN A 92 -3.99 -12.94 9.91
C GLN A 92 -3.12 -12.44 8.73
N ASP A 93 -1.78 -12.37 8.87
CA ASP A 93 -0.87 -11.76 7.89
C ASP A 93 -1.08 -10.25 7.64
N ARG A 94 -1.75 -9.57 8.55
CA ARG A 94 -2.14 -8.17 8.36
C ARG A 94 -1.11 -7.18 8.89
N LEU A 95 -0.09 -7.66 9.61
CA LEU A 95 0.94 -6.82 10.19
C LEU A 95 2.33 -7.29 9.71
N PRO A 96 3.10 -6.45 9.00
CA PRO A 96 4.49 -6.77 8.67
C PRO A 96 5.36 -6.70 9.94
N LEU A 97 5.97 -7.82 10.33
CA LEU A 97 6.82 -7.88 11.53
C LEU A 97 8.06 -6.98 11.41
N GLU A 98 8.67 -6.90 10.23
CA GLU A 98 9.83 -6.03 9.98
C GLU A 98 9.53 -4.56 10.31
N ASP A 99 8.37 -4.05 9.91
CA ASP A 99 7.95 -2.70 10.25
C ASP A 99 7.77 -2.51 11.76
N LEU A 100 7.14 -3.50 12.41
CA LEU A 100 6.97 -3.50 13.86
C LEU A 100 8.31 -3.53 14.60
N LEU A 101 9.34 -4.15 14.03
CA LEU A 101 10.68 -4.24 14.60
C LEU A 101 11.50 -2.97 14.39
N HIS A 102 11.39 -2.35 13.21
CA HIS A 102 12.38 -1.40 12.73
C HIS A 102 11.86 0.01 12.50
N LYS A 103 10.54 0.23 12.34
CA LYS A 103 10.02 1.60 12.19
C LYS A 103 10.19 2.37 13.48
N ASP A 104 10.90 3.49 13.38
CA ASP A 104 11.14 4.42 14.46
C ASP A 104 9.88 5.29 14.67
N ARG A 105 9.10 4.93 15.69
CA ARG A 105 7.87 5.63 16.08
C ARG A 105 7.73 5.61 17.60
N PRO A 106 7.26 6.70 18.23
CA PRO A 106 7.22 6.80 19.69
C PRO A 106 6.49 5.64 20.38
N GLY A 107 5.31 5.25 19.91
CA GLY A 107 4.54 4.14 20.47
C GLY A 107 5.22 2.80 20.27
N LEU A 108 5.69 2.49 19.07
CA LEU A 108 6.41 1.25 18.77
C LEU A 108 7.72 1.15 19.57
N ASN A 109 8.44 2.25 19.75
CA ASN A 109 9.63 2.32 20.60
C ASN A 109 9.29 1.99 22.06
N ALA A 110 8.23 2.59 22.61
CA ALA A 110 7.77 2.32 23.96
C ALA A 110 7.33 0.85 24.14
N LEU A 111 6.65 0.29 23.13
CA LEU A 111 6.26 -1.12 23.09
C LEU A 111 7.48 -2.04 23.12
N ARG A 112 8.51 -1.74 22.31
CA ARG A 112 9.79 -2.49 22.23
C ARG A 112 10.61 -2.42 23.51
N ALA A 113 10.53 -1.31 24.24
CA ALA A 113 11.22 -1.13 25.52
C ALA A 113 10.49 -1.84 26.70
N GLY A 114 9.27 -2.33 26.49
CA GLY A 114 8.46 -2.96 27.53
C GLY A 114 8.96 -4.34 27.97
N PRO A 115 8.74 -4.74 29.23
CA PRO A 115 9.23 -6.03 29.77
C PRO A 115 8.60 -7.26 29.11
N GLU A 116 7.38 -7.14 28.58
CA GLU A 116 6.67 -8.23 27.88
C GLU A 116 7.12 -8.39 26.42
N TRP A 117 7.89 -7.44 25.88
CA TRP A 117 8.31 -7.44 24.48
C TRP A 117 9.06 -8.71 24.06
N PRO A 118 10.06 -9.23 24.79
CA PRO A 118 10.80 -10.43 24.37
C PRO A 118 9.89 -11.65 24.20
N ARG A 119 8.89 -11.80 25.08
CA ARG A 119 7.92 -12.91 25.01
C ARG A 119 6.97 -12.74 23.83
N MET A 120 6.49 -11.53 23.60
CA MET A 120 5.63 -11.21 22.46
C MET A 120 6.37 -11.43 21.13
N LEU A 121 7.61 -10.95 21.03
CA LEU A 121 8.47 -11.13 19.86
C LEU A 121 8.72 -12.61 19.54
N ALA A 122 9.10 -13.41 20.54
CA ALA A 122 9.31 -14.84 20.33
C ALA A 122 8.04 -15.54 19.81
N ARG A 123 6.85 -15.11 20.25
CA ARG A 123 5.57 -15.60 19.73
C ARG A 123 5.35 -15.15 18.28
N ALA A 124 5.61 -13.89 17.96
CA ALA A 124 5.50 -13.33 16.62
C ALA A 124 6.40 -14.07 15.61
N GLU A 125 7.67 -14.26 15.95
CA GLU A 125 8.65 -14.99 15.13
C GLU A 125 8.24 -16.45 14.92
N ALA A 126 7.74 -17.14 15.97
CA ALA A 126 7.26 -18.51 15.84
C ALA A 126 6.06 -18.61 14.87
N MET A 127 5.12 -17.65 14.95
CA MET A 127 3.97 -17.58 14.04
C MET A 127 4.42 -17.34 12.59
N GLN A 128 5.36 -16.43 12.36
CA GLN A 128 5.91 -16.19 11.03
C GLN A 128 6.65 -17.40 10.47
N LYS A 129 7.48 -18.05 11.28
CA LYS A 129 8.20 -19.26 10.89
C LYS A 129 7.24 -20.38 10.47
N GLN A 130 6.13 -20.55 11.20
CA GLN A 130 5.09 -21.50 10.84
C GLN A 130 4.47 -21.17 9.47
N ARG A 131 4.15 -19.90 9.22
CA ARG A 131 3.56 -19.45 7.94
C ARG A 131 4.54 -19.61 6.77
N ALA A 132 5.79 -19.22 6.95
CA ALA A 132 6.83 -19.35 5.93
C ALA A 132 7.00 -20.82 5.46
N GLY A 133 6.80 -21.79 6.36
CA GLY A 133 6.80 -23.21 6.01
C GLY A 133 5.65 -23.67 5.11
N LEU A 134 4.62 -22.83 4.91
CA LEU A 134 3.45 -23.11 4.06
C LEU A 134 3.50 -22.36 2.72
N MET A 135 4.46 -21.45 2.53
CA MET A 135 4.54 -20.55 1.38
C MET A 135 5.48 -21.06 0.28
N ASP A 136 5.21 -20.67 -0.96
CA ASP A 136 6.15 -20.81 -2.08
C ASP A 136 7.21 -19.72 -1.98
N GLU A 137 8.20 -19.95 -1.11
CA GLU A 137 9.28 -18.98 -0.82
C GLU A 137 10.20 -18.73 -2.03
N LEU A 138 10.23 -19.64 -3.01
CA LEU A 138 10.95 -19.38 -4.27
C LEU A 138 10.18 -18.39 -5.14
N LEU A 139 8.88 -18.59 -5.30
CA LEU A 139 8.03 -17.65 -6.05
C LEU A 139 7.97 -16.28 -5.36
N ARG A 140 7.82 -16.24 -4.03
CA ARG A 140 7.84 -15.00 -3.25
C ARG A 140 9.13 -14.22 -3.47
N ARG A 141 10.30 -14.86 -3.35
CA ARG A 141 11.59 -14.18 -3.58
C ARG A 141 11.74 -13.64 -4.99
N GLU A 142 11.31 -14.38 -6.01
CA GLU A 142 11.33 -13.90 -7.39
C GLU A 142 10.38 -12.72 -7.61
N LEU A 143 9.19 -12.74 -7.00
CA LEU A 143 8.24 -11.62 -7.03
C LEU A 143 8.86 -10.35 -6.43
N LEU A 144 9.49 -10.47 -5.26
CA LEU A 144 10.13 -9.34 -4.57
C LEU A 144 11.35 -8.80 -5.34
N ASP A 145 12.16 -9.65 -5.97
CA ASP A 145 13.27 -9.19 -6.82
C ASP A 145 12.78 -8.43 -8.06
N ARG A 146 11.67 -8.88 -8.66
CA ARG A 146 11.03 -8.20 -9.80
C ARG A 146 10.42 -6.88 -9.41
N GLU A 147 9.74 -6.84 -8.27
CA GLU A 147 9.23 -5.60 -7.67
C GLU A 147 10.38 -4.63 -7.42
N ALA A 148 11.50 -5.08 -6.82
CA ALA A 148 12.64 -4.20 -6.55
C ALA A 148 13.20 -3.55 -7.82
N ARG A 149 13.34 -4.33 -8.91
CA ARG A 149 13.76 -3.83 -10.23
C ARG A 149 12.75 -2.87 -10.85
N ASP A 150 11.46 -3.19 -10.74
CA ASP A 150 10.36 -2.37 -11.20
C ASP A 150 10.32 -1.01 -10.48
N GLN A 151 10.29 -1.03 -9.15
CA GLN A 151 10.26 0.17 -8.32
C GLN A 151 11.51 1.02 -8.50
N ALA A 152 12.70 0.41 -8.68
CA ALA A 152 13.91 1.17 -9.01
C ALA A 152 13.76 1.96 -10.32
N ALA A 153 13.14 1.36 -11.35
CA ALA A 153 12.87 2.05 -12.61
C ALA A 153 11.80 3.15 -12.45
N GLN A 154 10.74 2.90 -11.67
CA GLN A 154 9.70 3.89 -11.37
C GLN A 154 10.27 5.10 -10.61
N HIS A 155 11.05 4.87 -9.55
CA HIS A 155 11.68 5.94 -8.78
C HIS A 155 12.66 6.76 -9.63
N ALA A 156 13.44 6.12 -10.49
CA ALA A 156 14.31 6.83 -11.43
C ALA A 156 13.50 7.73 -12.37
N ALA A 157 12.40 7.23 -12.93
CA ALA A 157 11.52 8.02 -13.79
C ALA A 157 10.85 9.20 -13.05
N ILE A 158 10.44 9.01 -11.79
CA ILE A 158 9.90 10.09 -10.94
C ILE A 158 10.98 11.14 -10.65
N ALA A 159 12.19 10.71 -10.29
CA ALA A 159 13.33 11.61 -10.02
C ALA A 159 13.72 12.44 -11.25
N ASP A 160 13.58 11.86 -12.45
CA ASP A 160 13.80 12.54 -13.74
C ASP A 160 12.60 13.43 -14.16
N GLY A 161 11.64 13.67 -13.27
CA GLY A 161 10.52 14.59 -13.46
C GLY A 161 9.26 13.96 -14.08
N GLY A 162 9.19 12.63 -14.17
CA GLY A 162 8.04 11.88 -14.67
C GLY A 162 7.77 12.11 -16.17
N GLY A 163 6.50 11.95 -16.57
CA GLY A 163 6.07 12.14 -17.96
C GLY A 163 6.80 11.20 -18.92
N GLU A 164 7.56 11.77 -19.87
CA GLU A 164 8.33 11.01 -20.86
C GLU A 164 9.38 10.07 -20.24
N ALA A 165 9.89 10.38 -19.04
CA ALA A 165 10.83 9.51 -18.33
C ALA A 165 10.24 8.11 -18.04
N PHE A 166 8.92 8.00 -17.89
CA PHE A 166 8.25 6.71 -17.69
C PHE A 166 8.36 5.78 -18.91
N LYS A 167 8.70 6.28 -20.11
CA LYS A 167 9.00 5.39 -21.25
C LYS A 167 10.19 4.46 -20.96
N GLY A 168 11.10 4.88 -20.08
CA GLY A 168 12.24 4.07 -19.63
C GLY A 168 11.86 2.85 -18.79
N THR A 169 10.66 2.80 -18.21
CA THR A 169 10.22 1.66 -17.37
C THR A 169 9.67 0.49 -18.20
N ALA A 170 9.28 0.75 -19.46
CA ALA A 170 8.62 -0.22 -20.33
C ALA A 170 9.39 -1.56 -20.51
N PRO A 171 10.73 -1.58 -20.64
CA PRO A 171 11.47 -2.85 -20.73
C PRO A 171 11.30 -3.73 -19.49
N VAL A 172 11.34 -3.14 -18.29
CA VAL A 172 11.18 -3.87 -17.02
C VAL A 172 9.74 -4.34 -16.87
N ALA A 173 8.77 -3.45 -17.12
CA ALA A 173 7.34 -3.79 -17.08
C ALA A 173 6.99 -4.93 -18.05
N LYS A 174 7.55 -4.93 -19.26
CA LYS A 174 7.33 -5.99 -20.26
C LYS A 174 7.90 -7.34 -19.80
N ALA A 175 9.15 -7.35 -19.34
CA ALA A 175 9.79 -8.57 -18.84
C ALA A 175 9.07 -9.14 -17.60
N ASN A 176 8.47 -8.26 -16.78
CA ASN A 176 7.64 -8.65 -15.64
C ASN A 176 6.29 -9.22 -16.06
N ALA A 177 5.59 -8.58 -17.00
CA ALA A 177 4.32 -9.06 -17.53
C ALA A 177 4.47 -10.43 -18.23
N GLU A 178 5.49 -10.62 -19.06
CA GLU A 178 5.74 -11.89 -19.76
C GLU A 178 5.98 -13.04 -18.78
N TRP A 179 6.79 -12.82 -17.75
CA TRP A 179 7.04 -13.82 -16.71
C TRP A 179 5.81 -14.08 -15.84
N LEU A 180 5.08 -13.04 -15.42
CA LEU A 180 3.93 -13.23 -14.55
C LEU A 180 2.79 -13.97 -15.26
N LYS A 181 2.65 -13.82 -16.58
CA LYS A 181 1.75 -14.64 -17.40
C LYS A 181 2.07 -16.13 -17.30
N THR A 182 3.34 -16.53 -17.33
CA THR A 182 3.71 -17.95 -17.20
C THR A 182 3.40 -18.45 -15.79
N VAL A 183 3.69 -17.66 -14.76
CA VAL A 183 3.33 -17.99 -13.37
C VAL A 183 1.82 -18.17 -13.23
N ILE A 184 1.02 -17.24 -13.73
CA ILE A 184 -0.45 -17.34 -13.63
C ILE A 184 -0.96 -18.56 -14.40
N ALA A 185 -0.42 -18.86 -15.58
CA ALA A 185 -0.82 -20.03 -16.36
C ALA A 185 -0.50 -21.36 -15.66
N GLU A 186 0.67 -21.47 -15.02
CA GLU A 186 1.13 -22.71 -14.37
C GLU A 186 0.59 -22.88 -12.95
N LYS A 187 0.53 -21.77 -12.22
CA LYS A 187 0.34 -21.77 -10.77
C LYS A 187 -0.92 -21.03 -10.34
N GLY A 188 -1.60 -20.28 -11.21
CA GLY A 188 -2.68 -19.35 -10.84
C GLY A 188 -2.15 -18.08 -10.16
N TRP A 189 -3.06 -17.16 -9.80
CA TRP A 189 -2.70 -15.88 -9.18
C TRP A 189 -1.92 -16.07 -7.85
N PRO A 190 -0.81 -15.33 -7.62
CA PRO A 190 -0.07 -15.37 -6.36
C PRO A 190 -0.85 -14.68 -5.22
N THR A 191 -1.61 -15.45 -4.44
CA THR A 191 -2.36 -14.96 -3.27
C THR A 191 -1.47 -14.81 -2.02
N ARG A 192 -1.93 -14.06 -1.01
CA ARG A 192 -1.21 -13.86 0.26
C ARG A 192 -0.91 -15.17 0.98
N SER A 193 -1.85 -16.09 1.00
CA SER A 193 -1.67 -17.43 1.58
C SER A 193 -0.53 -18.22 0.92
N ARG A 194 -0.18 -17.92 -0.33
CA ARG A 194 0.83 -18.65 -1.09
C ARG A 194 2.20 -17.98 -1.07
N VAL A 195 2.24 -16.66 -1.18
CA VAL A 195 3.47 -15.89 -1.36
C VAL A 195 3.64 -14.77 -0.34
N GLY A 196 2.83 -14.76 0.72
CA GLY A 196 2.82 -13.70 1.72
C GLY A 196 2.18 -12.41 1.21
N ARG A 197 1.86 -11.51 2.15
CA ARG A 197 1.33 -10.18 1.83
C ARG A 197 2.21 -9.38 0.87
N ASP A 198 3.52 -9.42 1.08
CA ASP A 198 4.49 -8.71 0.25
C ASP A 198 4.62 -9.32 -1.14
N GLY A 199 4.70 -10.64 -1.27
CA GLY A 199 4.72 -11.30 -2.59
C GLY A 199 3.42 -11.07 -3.38
N ALA A 200 2.26 -11.09 -2.73
CA ALA A 200 0.99 -10.79 -3.38
C ALA A 200 0.93 -9.33 -3.87
N LYS A 201 1.43 -8.39 -3.05
CA LYS A 201 1.54 -6.97 -3.43
C LYS A 201 2.51 -6.77 -4.59
N ALA A 202 3.67 -7.44 -4.55
CA ALA A 202 4.64 -7.45 -5.64
C ALA A 202 3.99 -7.93 -6.95
N ALA A 203 3.28 -9.06 -6.92
CA ALA A 203 2.55 -9.58 -8.08
C ALA A 203 1.57 -8.56 -8.64
N TRP A 204 0.80 -7.90 -7.77
CA TRP A 204 -0.10 -6.82 -8.18
C TRP A 204 0.65 -5.64 -8.82
N LEU A 205 1.75 -5.16 -8.24
CA LEU A 205 2.54 -4.05 -8.80
C LEU A 205 3.03 -4.37 -10.23
N LEU A 206 3.46 -5.59 -10.49
CA LEU A 206 3.89 -6.01 -11.82
C LEU A 206 2.77 -5.89 -12.87
N VAL A 207 1.54 -6.23 -12.51
CA VAL A 207 0.35 -6.06 -13.37
C VAL A 207 -0.02 -4.59 -13.47
N GLN A 208 -0.04 -3.93 -12.32
CA GLN A 208 -0.38 -2.53 -12.18
C GLN A 208 0.52 -1.69 -13.07
N HIS A 209 1.78 -2.04 -13.33
CA HIS A 209 2.71 -1.30 -14.20
C HIS A 209 2.81 -1.77 -15.66
N ALA A 210 2.06 -2.80 -16.05
CA ALA A 210 2.04 -3.31 -17.42
C ALA A 210 1.22 -2.45 -18.41
N ASP A 211 1.46 -1.13 -18.48
CA ASP A 211 0.73 -0.19 -19.36
C ASP A 211 0.75 -0.57 -20.85
N GLN A 212 1.83 -1.21 -21.27
CA GLN A 212 2.01 -1.70 -22.64
C GLN A 212 1.15 -2.92 -22.97
N ASP A 213 0.45 -3.50 -21.99
CA ASP A 213 -0.34 -4.72 -22.11
C ASP A 213 -1.69 -4.61 -21.39
N PRO A 214 -2.59 -3.74 -21.88
CA PRO A 214 -3.89 -3.50 -21.25
C PRO A 214 -4.81 -4.74 -21.27
N ASP A 215 -4.64 -5.63 -22.25
CA ASP A 215 -5.37 -6.89 -22.30
C ASP A 215 -4.98 -7.81 -21.14
N PHE A 216 -3.68 -7.88 -20.80
CA PHE A 216 -3.23 -8.61 -19.61
C PHE A 216 -3.80 -8.02 -18.32
N GLN A 217 -3.80 -6.69 -18.17
CA GLN A 217 -4.41 -6.03 -17.01
C GLN A 217 -5.90 -6.38 -16.89
N ALA A 218 -6.65 -6.34 -17.99
CA ALA A 218 -8.06 -6.69 -18.03
C ALA A 218 -8.31 -8.18 -17.71
N GLN A 219 -7.43 -9.08 -18.14
CA GLN A 219 -7.51 -10.52 -17.83
C GLN A 219 -7.24 -10.81 -16.35
N VAL A 220 -6.34 -10.06 -15.71
CA VAL A 220 -5.97 -10.30 -14.31
C VAL A 220 -6.93 -9.62 -13.32
N LEU A 221 -7.57 -8.51 -13.69
CA LEU A 221 -8.52 -7.81 -12.83
C LEU A 221 -9.53 -8.74 -12.10
N PRO A 222 -10.26 -9.66 -12.76
CA PRO A 222 -11.18 -10.56 -12.07
C PRO A 222 -10.50 -11.51 -11.08
N LEU A 223 -9.23 -11.86 -11.29
CA LEU A 223 -8.46 -12.69 -10.34
C LEU A 223 -8.17 -11.92 -9.05
N ILE A 224 -7.82 -10.64 -9.16
CA ILE A 224 -7.56 -9.76 -8.01
C ILE A 224 -8.88 -9.44 -7.29
N GLU A 225 -9.98 -9.23 -8.03
CA GLU A 225 -11.32 -9.07 -7.43
C GLU A 225 -11.70 -10.28 -6.57
N HIS A 226 -11.50 -11.50 -7.09
CA HIS A 226 -11.76 -12.72 -6.34
C HIS A 226 -10.83 -12.86 -5.12
N ALA A 227 -9.55 -12.55 -5.28
CA ALA A 227 -8.60 -12.56 -4.17
C ALA A 227 -9.00 -11.54 -3.08
N ALA A 228 -9.41 -10.33 -3.45
CA ALA A 228 -9.84 -9.31 -2.50
C ALA A 228 -11.10 -9.72 -1.73
N GLN A 229 -12.07 -10.36 -2.41
CA GLN A 229 -13.25 -10.93 -1.74
C GLN A 229 -12.89 -12.02 -0.72
N ALA A 230 -11.83 -12.79 -0.99
CA ALA A 230 -11.29 -13.79 -0.07
C ALA A 230 -10.35 -13.21 1.01
N GLY A 231 -10.07 -11.91 1.00
CA GLY A 231 -9.08 -11.27 1.90
C GLY A 231 -7.61 -11.52 1.51
N GLU A 232 -7.38 -12.05 0.31
CA GLU A 232 -6.10 -12.45 -0.29
C GLU A 232 -5.49 -11.36 -1.19
N ALA A 233 -6.12 -10.18 -1.27
CA ALA A 233 -5.59 -8.96 -1.91
C ALA A 233 -6.25 -7.72 -1.27
N ASP A 234 -5.67 -6.54 -1.48
CA ASP A 234 -6.27 -5.29 -0.99
C ASP A 234 -7.38 -4.80 -1.91
N ARG A 235 -8.42 -4.19 -1.33
CA ARG A 235 -9.50 -3.59 -2.11
C ARG A 235 -9.01 -2.38 -2.89
N ALA A 236 -8.05 -1.63 -2.34
CA ALA A 236 -7.40 -0.53 -3.04
C ALA A 236 -6.74 -0.99 -4.35
N ASP A 237 -6.08 -2.15 -4.35
CA ASP A 237 -5.43 -2.74 -5.52
C ASP A 237 -6.43 -3.04 -6.65
N VAL A 238 -7.64 -3.49 -6.31
CA VAL A 238 -8.75 -3.67 -7.27
C VAL A 238 -9.16 -2.32 -7.87
N ALA A 239 -9.34 -1.29 -7.04
CA ALA A 239 -9.79 0.02 -7.49
C ALA A 239 -8.79 0.68 -8.45
N LEU A 240 -7.50 0.64 -8.11
CA LEU A 240 -6.43 1.21 -8.93
C LEU A 240 -6.29 0.49 -10.27
N LEU A 241 -6.35 -0.85 -10.28
CA LEU A 241 -6.28 -1.61 -11.52
C LEU A 241 -7.54 -1.42 -12.38
N THR A 242 -8.72 -1.34 -11.76
CA THR A 242 -9.99 -1.06 -12.44
C THR A 242 -9.91 0.23 -13.26
N ASP A 243 -9.44 1.31 -12.65
CA ASP A 243 -9.30 2.58 -13.35
C ASP A 243 -8.33 2.51 -14.52
N ARG A 244 -7.19 1.80 -14.34
CA ARG A 244 -6.21 1.63 -15.42
C ARG A 244 -6.81 0.87 -16.61
N VAL A 245 -7.56 -0.20 -16.35
CA VAL A 245 -8.30 -0.97 -17.36
C VAL A 245 -9.36 -0.10 -18.05
N LEU A 246 -10.14 0.68 -17.29
CA LEU A 246 -11.17 1.57 -17.86
C LEU A 246 -10.56 2.63 -18.77
N VAL A 247 -9.47 3.28 -18.34
CA VAL A 247 -8.76 4.28 -19.14
C VAL A 247 -8.21 3.68 -20.42
N ALA A 248 -7.60 2.49 -20.35
CA ALA A 248 -7.09 1.81 -21.54
C ALA A 248 -8.20 1.45 -22.53
N GLN A 249 -9.43 1.21 -22.05
CA GLN A 249 -10.62 0.98 -22.87
C GLN A 249 -11.31 2.27 -23.34
N GLY A 250 -10.75 3.45 -23.07
CA GLY A 250 -11.34 4.74 -23.43
C GLY A 250 -12.60 5.10 -22.63
N LYS A 251 -12.80 4.46 -21.47
CA LYS A 251 -13.95 4.70 -20.59
C LYS A 251 -13.58 5.66 -19.45
N PRO A 252 -14.57 6.38 -18.89
CA PRO A 252 -14.37 7.10 -17.63
C PRO A 252 -13.94 6.15 -16.51
N GLN A 253 -13.07 6.66 -15.64
CA GLN A 253 -12.62 5.99 -14.43
C GLN A 253 -13.74 5.87 -13.40
N ARG A 254 -13.61 4.92 -12.47
CA ARG A 254 -14.54 4.73 -11.36
C ARG A 254 -14.06 5.35 -10.06
N TYR A 255 -12.75 5.30 -9.81
CA TYR A 255 -12.12 5.70 -8.56
C TYR A 255 -11.16 6.88 -8.72
N GLY A 256 -10.98 7.40 -9.94
CA GLY A 256 -10.24 8.65 -10.21
C GLY A 256 -8.75 8.57 -9.85
N SER A 257 -8.09 7.45 -10.12
CA SER A 257 -6.68 7.23 -9.76
C SER A 257 -5.67 7.63 -10.84
N GLN A 258 -6.09 7.72 -12.11
CA GLN A 258 -5.24 8.01 -13.26
C GLN A 258 -5.31 9.48 -13.65
N PHE A 259 -4.13 10.05 -13.87
CA PHE A 259 -3.91 11.42 -14.28
C PHE A 259 -3.12 11.45 -15.58
N VAL A 260 -3.18 12.55 -16.31
CA VAL A 260 -2.36 12.79 -17.50
C VAL A 260 -1.64 14.13 -17.34
N GLN A 261 -0.47 14.28 -17.95
CA GLN A 261 0.15 15.58 -18.03
C GLN A 261 -0.66 16.48 -18.97
N GLY A 262 -1.12 17.62 -18.46
CA GLY A 262 -1.75 18.67 -19.23
C GLY A 262 -0.73 19.54 -19.96
N ASP A 263 -1.22 20.34 -20.91
CA ASP A 263 -0.40 21.27 -21.70
C ASP A 263 0.27 22.35 -20.83
N ASP A 264 -0.30 22.64 -19.67
CA ASP A 264 0.22 23.55 -18.64
C ASP A 264 1.29 22.90 -17.73
N GLY A 265 1.62 21.63 -17.98
CA GLY A 265 2.54 20.84 -17.18
C GLY A 265 1.94 20.32 -15.87
N ALA A 266 0.69 20.67 -15.54
CA ALA A 266 -0.02 20.14 -14.38
C ALA A 266 -0.52 18.72 -14.65
N MET A 267 -0.69 17.93 -13.59
CA MET A 267 -1.36 16.63 -13.71
C MET A 267 -2.86 16.83 -13.70
N GLN A 268 -3.56 16.44 -14.76
CA GLN A 268 -4.99 16.59 -14.90
C GLN A 268 -5.69 15.24 -14.70
N LEU A 269 -6.70 15.21 -13.84
CA LEU A 269 -7.52 14.02 -13.64
C LEU A 269 -8.19 13.60 -14.96
N ARG A 270 -8.04 12.32 -15.36
CA ARG A 270 -8.76 11.78 -16.52
C ARG A 270 -10.26 11.68 -16.24
N PRO A 271 -11.13 11.68 -17.29
CA PRO A 271 -12.58 11.60 -17.12
C PRO A 271 -12.99 10.54 -16.09
N THR A 272 -13.79 10.93 -15.11
CA THR A 272 -14.19 10.09 -13.97
C THR A 272 -15.71 10.13 -13.84
N GLU A 273 -16.34 8.97 -13.71
CA GLU A 273 -17.79 8.87 -13.54
C GLU A 273 -18.21 9.41 -12.17
N ASP A 274 -19.41 10.00 -12.09
CA ASP A 274 -20.05 10.44 -10.84
C ASP A 274 -19.07 11.06 -9.81
N MET A 275 -18.55 12.26 -10.14
CA MET A 275 -17.66 13.01 -9.27
C MET A 275 -18.25 13.27 -7.86
N PRO A 276 -19.55 13.62 -7.70
CA PRO A 276 -20.13 13.79 -6.36
C PRO A 276 -20.07 12.54 -5.47
N GLY A 277 -20.21 11.33 -6.04
CA GLY A 277 -20.12 10.06 -5.32
C GLY A 277 -18.71 9.46 -5.22
N LEU A 278 -17.69 10.12 -5.78
CA LEU A 278 -16.35 9.57 -5.92
C LEU A 278 -15.70 9.22 -4.57
N ASP A 279 -15.70 10.13 -3.62
CA ASP A 279 -15.01 9.92 -2.33
C ASP A 279 -15.68 8.83 -1.49
N ALA A 280 -17.00 8.66 -1.61
CA ALA A 280 -17.69 7.52 -1.00
C ALA A 280 -17.22 6.18 -1.59
N ARG A 281 -17.04 6.10 -2.91
CA ARG A 281 -16.49 4.90 -3.58
C ARG A 281 -15.03 4.66 -3.21
N ARG A 282 -14.22 5.72 -3.13
CA ARG A 282 -12.79 5.66 -2.75
C ARG A 282 -12.64 5.15 -1.32
N SER A 283 -13.37 5.75 -0.37
CA SER A 283 -13.41 5.32 1.02
C SER A 283 -13.83 3.86 1.16
N ALA A 284 -14.89 3.44 0.44
CA ALA A 284 -15.33 2.05 0.45
C ALA A 284 -14.27 1.05 -0.01
N MET A 285 -13.27 1.48 -0.79
CA MET A 285 -12.15 0.64 -1.26
C MET A 285 -10.86 0.84 -0.45
N GLY A 286 -10.89 1.65 0.62
CA GLY A 286 -9.70 1.97 1.41
C GLY A 286 -8.74 2.93 0.70
N LEU A 287 -9.25 3.77 -0.20
CA LEU A 287 -8.49 4.84 -0.84
C LEU A 287 -8.70 6.19 -0.11
N PRO A 288 -7.72 7.10 -0.17
CA PRO A 288 -7.90 8.48 0.34
C PRO A 288 -8.95 9.20 -0.46
N SER A 289 -9.49 10.32 0.04
CA SER A 289 -10.28 11.23 -0.80
C SER A 289 -9.50 11.67 -2.03
N LEU A 290 -10.20 12.16 -3.06
CA LEU A 290 -9.54 12.71 -4.24
C LEU A 290 -8.64 13.90 -3.88
N ALA A 291 -9.07 14.75 -2.94
CA ALA A 291 -8.29 15.90 -2.50
C ALA A 291 -6.95 15.49 -1.86
N GLU A 292 -6.97 14.54 -0.93
CA GLU A 292 -5.76 13.98 -0.31
C GLU A 292 -4.85 13.31 -1.34
N TYR A 293 -5.43 12.55 -2.28
CA TYR A 293 -4.65 11.90 -3.33
C TYR A 293 -3.96 12.91 -4.25
N LYS A 294 -4.64 13.99 -4.63
CA LYS A 294 -4.03 15.08 -5.40
C LYS A 294 -2.87 15.72 -4.64
N ALA A 295 -2.98 15.89 -3.32
CA ALA A 295 -1.89 16.41 -2.49
C ALA A 295 -0.67 15.48 -2.50
N ILE A 296 -0.88 14.17 -2.33
CA ILE A 296 0.19 13.15 -2.39
C ILE A 296 0.89 13.17 -3.76
N LEU A 297 0.13 13.25 -4.85
CA LEU A 297 0.69 13.35 -6.20
C LEU A 297 1.47 14.66 -6.38
N ALA A 298 0.95 15.79 -5.89
CA ALA A 298 1.62 17.07 -6.03
C ALA A 298 2.99 17.09 -5.34
N GLU A 299 3.06 16.50 -4.14
CA GLU A 299 4.30 16.33 -3.39
C GLU A 299 5.26 15.38 -4.10
N SER A 300 4.79 14.20 -4.51
CA SER A 300 5.62 13.16 -5.13
C SER A 300 6.24 13.60 -6.45
N TYR A 301 5.52 14.37 -7.26
CA TYR A 301 5.96 14.81 -8.58
C TYR A 301 6.51 16.24 -8.60
N GLY A 302 6.38 16.99 -7.50
CA GLY A 302 6.76 18.41 -7.44
C GLY A 302 6.01 19.29 -8.43
N LYS A 303 4.74 18.95 -8.75
CA LYS A 303 3.93 19.63 -9.78
C LYS A 303 2.49 19.87 -9.31
N PRO A 304 1.81 20.90 -9.83
CA PRO A 304 0.39 21.10 -9.58
C PRO A 304 -0.46 19.91 -10.08
N VAL A 305 -1.54 19.60 -9.36
CA VAL A 305 -2.48 18.53 -9.69
C VAL A 305 -3.91 19.08 -9.70
N ASN A 306 -4.54 19.03 -10.86
CA ASN A 306 -5.83 19.64 -11.19
C ASN A 306 -6.95 18.62 -11.37
#